data_AF-A0A962TL78-F1
#
_entry.id   AF-A0A962TL78-F1
#
_cell.length_a   1.000
_cell.length_b   1.000
_cell.length_c   1.000
_cell.angle_alpha   90.00
_cell.angle_beta   90.00
_cell.angle_gamma   90.00
#
_symmetry.space_group_name_H-M   'P 1'
#
loop_
_entity.id
_entity.type
_entity.pdbx_description
1 polymer ?
#
loop_
_entity_poly.entity_id
_entity_poly.type
_entity_poly.pdbx_seq_one_letter_code
_entity_poly.pdbx_strand_id
1 'polypeptide(L)'
;MLRFLLQCVRADFYNPLVQFLVRITNPPLLPLRRIVPGYRGLDLAAVVLAFLLQFIEVVLLNALSIQPAGIGGLLLVTVLELVKLLINIYLWGVIIQAVLSWFNPDPYHPAARVLTQLTAPLLRPAQRLLPPISGVDLSPMLVVIALIFISLLLQDFLGLWAGR
;
A
#
# COMPACT_ATOMS: atom_id res chain seq x y z
N MET A 1 -6.03 1.30 3.96
CA MET A 1 -4.98 0.35 3.50
C MET A 1 -3.82 0.19 4.48
N LEU A 2 -3.08 1.25 4.87
CA LEU A 2 -1.86 1.09 5.69
C LEU A 2 -2.06 0.28 6.97
N ARG A 3 -3.14 0.53 7.73
CA ARG A 3 -3.48 -0.26 8.92
C ARG A 3 -3.65 -1.75 8.63
N PHE A 4 -4.37 -2.08 7.56
CA PHE A 4 -4.58 -3.46 7.14
C PHE A 4 -3.25 -4.12 6.80
N LEU A 5 -2.38 -3.43 6.06
CA LEU A 5 -1.03 -3.94 5.74
C LEU A 5 -0.19 -4.17 7.00
N LEU A 6 -0.21 -3.23 7.95
CA LEU A 6 0.48 -3.36 9.24
C LEU A 6 -0.01 -4.59 10.02
N GLN A 7 -1.32 -4.87 10.00
CA GLN A 7 -1.88 -6.10 10.59
C GLN A 7 -1.42 -7.36 9.85
N CYS A 8 -1.41 -7.33 8.51
CA CYS A 8 -0.96 -8.46 7.69
C CYS A 8 0.50 -8.84 7.97
N VAL A 9 1.39 -7.85 8.12
CA VAL A 9 2.80 -8.09 8.47
C VAL A 9 3.03 -8.30 9.98
N ARG A 10 1.96 -8.28 10.78
CA ARG A 10 2.00 -8.37 12.25
C ARG A 10 2.98 -7.35 12.85
N ALA A 11 2.85 -6.10 12.42
CA ALA A 11 3.68 -5.01 12.89
C ALA A 11 3.56 -4.83 14.41
N ASP A 12 4.64 -4.37 15.04
CA ASP A 12 4.72 -4.19 16.48
C ASP A 12 3.78 -3.05 16.94
N PHE A 13 2.64 -3.41 17.56
CA PHE A 13 1.65 -2.44 18.04
C PHE A 13 2.10 -1.64 19.28
N TYR A 14 3.22 -2.01 19.90
CA TYR A 14 3.84 -1.19 20.95
C TYR A 14 4.64 -0.02 20.35
N ASN A 15 4.90 -0.04 19.03
CA ASN A 15 5.60 1.04 18.36
C ASN A 15 4.72 2.32 18.32
N PRO A 16 5.26 3.48 18.76
CA PRO A 16 4.49 4.73 18.83
C PRO A 16 3.93 5.18 17.48
N LEU A 17 4.64 4.91 16.37
CA LEU A 17 4.13 5.25 15.03
C LEU A 17 2.99 4.37 14.59
N VAL A 18 3.03 3.07 14.91
CA VAL A 18 1.89 2.18 14.63
C VAL A 18 0.67 2.64 15.43
N GLN A 19 0.85 3.00 16.71
CA GLN A 19 -0.23 3.52 17.54
C GLN A 19 -0.80 4.85 17.01
N PHE A 20 0.06 5.76 16.58
CA PHE A 20 -0.34 7.01 15.94
C PHE A 20 -1.17 6.76 14.67
N LEU A 21 -0.69 5.90 13.76
CA LEU A 21 -1.39 5.54 12.54
C LEU A 21 -2.74 4.87 12.83
N VAL A 22 -2.78 3.93 13.78
CA VAL A 22 -4.01 3.26 14.21
C VAL A 22 -4.99 4.27 14.82
N ARG A 23 -4.51 5.21 15.64
CA ARG A 23 -5.32 6.25 16.26
C ARG A 23 -5.92 7.20 15.23
N ILE A 24 -5.17 7.61 14.22
CA ILE A 24 -5.67 8.49 13.14
C ILE A 24 -6.68 7.74 12.25
N THR A 25 -6.42 6.45 11.98
CA THR A 25 -7.29 5.67 11.10
C THR A 25 -8.54 5.14 11.81
N ASN A 26 -8.56 5.07 13.15
CA ASN A 26 -9.67 4.52 13.94
C ASN A 26 -11.01 5.26 13.77
N PRO A 27 -11.12 6.59 13.87
CA PRO A 27 -12.39 7.30 13.84
C PRO A 27 -13.29 6.95 12.64
N PRO A 28 -12.81 6.97 11.37
CA PRO A 28 -13.65 6.58 10.24
C PRO A 28 -13.96 5.07 10.19
N LEU A 29 -13.20 4.23 10.90
CA LEU A 29 -13.41 2.79 10.93
C LEU A 29 -14.45 2.34 11.96
N LEU A 30 -14.67 3.09 13.04
CA LEU A 30 -15.61 2.72 14.10
C LEU A 30 -17.06 2.53 13.61
N PRO A 31 -17.63 3.42 12.76
CA PRO A 31 -18.98 3.21 12.22
C PRO A 31 -19.05 1.96 11.35
N LEU A 32 -18.03 1.75 10.51
CA LEU A 32 -18.01 0.67 9.53
C LEU A 32 -17.83 -0.71 10.17
N ARG A 33 -17.09 -0.78 11.27
CA ARG A 33 -16.93 -2.01 12.09
C ARG A 33 -18.22 -2.49 12.74
N ARG A 34 -19.24 -1.65 12.84
CA ARG A 34 -20.58 -2.09 13.30
C ARG A 34 -21.28 -2.94 12.25
N ILE A 35 -20.93 -2.77 10.97
CA ILE A 35 -21.54 -3.46 9.83
C ILE A 35 -20.66 -4.64 9.39
N VAL A 36 -19.36 -4.41 9.28
CA VAL A 36 -18.39 -5.40 8.78
C VAL A 36 -17.59 -5.97 9.96
N PRO A 37 -17.81 -7.23 10.35
CA PRO A 37 -17.01 -7.85 11.40
C PRO A 37 -15.57 -8.05 10.94
N GLY A 38 -14.63 -7.99 11.89
CA GLY A 38 -13.23 -8.36 11.63
C GLY A 38 -13.10 -9.87 11.42
N TYR A 39 -12.15 -10.30 10.58
CA TYR A 39 -11.91 -11.72 10.29
C TYR A 39 -10.47 -12.11 10.65
N ARG A 40 -10.31 -13.10 11.53
CA ARG A 40 -8.99 -13.65 11.93
C ARG A 40 -7.98 -12.60 12.42
N GLY A 41 -8.45 -11.55 13.10
CA GLY A 41 -7.62 -10.45 13.59
C GLY A 41 -7.25 -9.41 12.52
N LEU A 42 -7.73 -9.56 11.27
CA LEU A 42 -7.62 -8.56 10.22
C LEU A 42 -8.83 -7.62 10.24
N ASP A 43 -8.55 -6.32 10.07
CA ASP A 43 -9.56 -5.27 10.00
C ASP A 43 -10.15 -5.17 8.59
N LEU A 44 -11.12 -6.03 8.27
CA LEU A 44 -11.84 -6.00 7.00
C LEU A 44 -12.54 -4.66 6.76
N ALA A 45 -12.96 -3.97 7.82
CA ALA A 45 -13.51 -2.62 7.72
C ALA A 45 -12.49 -1.64 7.13
N ALA A 46 -11.19 -1.82 7.35
CA ALA A 46 -10.15 -0.97 6.73
C ALA A 46 -9.99 -1.21 5.22
N VAL A 47 -10.34 -2.40 4.74
CA VAL A 47 -10.39 -2.70 3.30
C VAL A 47 -11.63 -2.11 2.68
N VAL A 48 -12.79 -2.32 3.31
CA VAL A 48 -14.06 -1.76 2.84
C VAL A 48 -14.04 -0.24 2.83
N LEU A 49 -13.50 0.40 3.87
CA LEU A 49 -13.35 1.86 3.91
C LEU A 49 -12.48 2.36 2.75
N ALA A 50 -11.34 1.71 2.50
CA ALA A 50 -10.46 2.09 1.40
C ALA A 50 -11.15 1.92 0.04
N PHE A 51 -11.90 0.83 -0.14
CA PHE A 51 -12.69 0.61 -1.35
C PHE A 51 -13.76 1.69 -1.53
N LEU A 52 -14.49 2.06 -0.48
CA LEU A 52 -15.51 3.12 -0.54
C LEU A 52 -14.90 4.47 -0.88
N LEU A 53 -13.77 4.84 -0.25
CA LEU A 53 -13.06 6.07 -0.56
C LEU A 53 -12.59 6.10 -2.02
N GLN A 54 -12.04 4.99 -2.51
CA GLN A 54 -11.62 4.86 -3.90
C GLN A 54 -12.81 4.95 -4.86
N PHE A 55 -13.92 4.32 -4.52
CA PHE A 55 -15.15 4.37 -5.31
C PHE A 55 -15.67 5.80 -5.41
N ILE A 56 -15.70 6.54 -4.30
CA ILE A 56 -16.09 7.95 -4.28
C ILE A 56 -15.16 8.76 -5.18
N GLU A 57 -13.83 8.58 -5.07
CA GLU A 57 -12.86 9.26 -5.92
C GLU A 57 -13.12 8.98 -7.41
N VAL A 58 -13.30 7.71 -7.79
CA VAL A 58 -13.56 7.32 -9.19
C VAL A 58 -14.88 7.89 -9.70
N VAL A 59 -15.94 7.90 -8.88
CA VAL A 59 -17.23 8.50 -9.24
C VAL A 59 -17.11 10.01 -9.42
N LEU A 60 -16.38 10.70 -8.54
CA LEU A 60 -16.15 12.15 -8.66
C LEU A 60 -15.37 12.48 -9.93
N LEU A 61 -14.31 11.71 -10.24
CA LEU A 61 -13.56 11.87 -11.49
C LEU A 61 -14.43 11.57 -12.71
N ASN A 62 -15.31 10.57 -12.63
CA ASN A 62 -16.22 10.25 -13.72
C ASN A 62 -17.27 11.35 -13.95
N ALA A 63 -17.75 12.01 -12.90
CA ALA A 63 -18.66 13.15 -13.02
C ALA A 63 -18.03 14.36 -13.74
N LEU A 64 -16.70 14.48 -13.70
CA LEU A 64 -15.94 15.50 -14.42
C LEU A 64 -15.49 15.02 -15.82
N SER A 65 -15.74 13.77 -16.18
CA SER A 65 -15.29 13.18 -17.44
C SER A 65 -16.30 13.46 -18.56
N ILE A 66 -15.79 13.76 -19.75
CA ILE A 66 -16.62 14.01 -20.95
C ILE A 66 -17.34 12.73 -21.40
N GLN A 67 -16.71 11.56 -21.20
CA GLN A 67 -17.27 10.25 -21.50
C GLN A 67 -17.50 9.49 -20.18
N PRO A 68 -18.72 9.50 -19.63
CA PRO A 68 -19.01 8.80 -18.38
C PRO A 68 -18.93 7.28 -18.58
N ALA A 69 -18.38 6.59 -17.58
CA ALA A 69 -18.19 5.15 -17.61
C ALA A 69 -19.42 4.48 -16.99
N GLY A 70 -19.82 3.34 -17.52
CA GLY A 70 -20.88 2.54 -16.91
C GLY A 70 -20.48 2.03 -15.53
N ILE A 71 -21.48 1.68 -14.70
CA ILE A 71 -21.29 1.21 -13.31
C ILE A 71 -20.30 0.04 -13.24
N GLY A 72 -20.35 -0.89 -14.18
CA GLY A 72 -19.40 -2.02 -14.24
C GLY A 72 -17.95 -1.56 -14.44
N GLY A 73 -17.72 -0.56 -15.29
CA GLY A 73 -16.40 0.05 -15.48
C GLY A 73 -15.91 0.77 -14.23
N LEU A 74 -16.79 1.50 -13.54
CA LEU A 74 -16.43 2.18 -12.29
C LEU A 74 -15.98 1.22 -11.21
N LEU A 75 -16.66 0.08 -11.05
CA LEU A 75 -16.28 -0.95 -10.09
C LEU A 75 -14.93 -1.58 -10.43
N LEU A 76 -14.71 -1.91 -11.71
CA LEU A 76 -13.43 -2.43 -12.19
C LEU A 76 -12.29 -1.44 -11.92
N VAL A 77 -12.46 -0.18 -12.32
CA VAL A 77 -11.46 0.88 -12.08
C VAL A 77 -11.19 1.07 -10.59
N THR A 78 -12.22 1.01 -9.75
CA THR A 78 -12.06 1.10 -8.29
C THR A 78 -11.18 -0.01 -7.73
N VAL A 79 -11.37 -1.26 -8.18
CA VAL A 79 -10.51 -2.38 -7.77
C VAL A 79 -9.07 -2.16 -8.21
N LEU A 80 -8.86 -1.73 -9.45
CA LEU A 80 -7.52 -1.48 -9.99
C LEU A 80 -6.82 -0.31 -9.30
N GLU A 81 -7.53 0.79 -8.99
CA GLU A 81 -6.97 1.88 -8.20
C GLU A 81 -6.65 1.45 -6.76
N LEU A 82 -7.43 0.53 -6.17
CA LEU A 82 -7.08 -0.05 -4.87
C LEU A 82 -5.77 -0.87 -4.92
N VAL A 83 -5.56 -1.62 -6.01
CA VAL A 83 -4.29 -2.35 -6.26
C VAL A 83 -3.15 -1.37 -6.46
N LYS A 84 -3.36 -0.30 -7.24
CA LYS A 84 -2.39 0.76 -7.47
C LYS A 84 -2.01 1.48 -6.17
N LEU A 85 -2.97 1.75 -5.29
CA LEU A 85 -2.72 2.28 -3.95
C LEU A 85 -1.82 1.36 -3.13
N LEU A 86 -2.07 0.05 -3.17
CA LEU A 86 -1.22 -0.94 -2.49
C LEU A 86 0.21 -0.93 -3.06
N ILE A 87 0.37 -0.95 -4.38
CA ILE A 87 1.68 -0.86 -5.05
C ILE A 87 2.40 0.41 -4.63
N ASN A 88 1.72 1.56 -4.63
CA ASN A 88 2.28 2.85 -4.25
C ASN A 88 2.76 2.86 -2.80
N ILE A 89 2.01 2.28 -1.86
CA ILE A 89 2.44 2.17 -0.46
C ILE A 89 3.76 1.39 -0.36
N TYR A 90 3.87 0.26 -1.06
CA TYR A 90 5.08 -0.54 -1.06
C TYR A 90 6.25 0.15 -1.78
N LEU A 91 5.99 0.79 -2.92
CA LEU A 91 7.00 1.49 -3.70
C LEU A 91 7.64 2.61 -2.88
N TRP A 92 6.84 3.49 -2.29
CA TRP A 92 7.34 4.54 -1.41
C TRP A 92 7.97 3.97 -0.15
N GLY A 93 7.39 2.92 0.44
CA GLY A 93 7.98 2.27 1.62
C GLY A 93 9.40 1.74 1.36
N VAL A 94 9.61 1.09 0.21
CA VAL A 94 10.92 0.56 -0.18
C VAL A 94 11.90 1.69 -0.53
N ILE A 95 11.46 2.73 -1.24
CA ILE A 95 12.30 3.91 -1.54
C ILE A 95 12.76 4.57 -0.24
N ILE A 96 11.84 4.84 0.69
CA ILE A 96 12.18 5.45 1.99
C ILE A 96 13.19 4.57 2.74
N GLN A 97 13.03 3.24 2.70
CA GLN A 97 13.98 2.35 3.37
C GLN A 97 15.35 2.35 2.70
N ALA A 98 15.41 2.37 1.37
CA ALA A 98 16.66 2.46 0.63
C ALA A 98 17.40 3.75 0.98
N VAL A 99 16.70 4.88 0.96
CA VAL A 99 17.25 6.18 1.35
C VAL A 99 17.74 6.15 2.80
N LEU A 100 16.91 5.65 3.73
CA LEU A 100 17.31 5.47 5.13
C LEU A 100 18.56 4.60 5.26
N SER A 101 18.70 3.50 4.49
CA SER A 101 19.87 2.62 4.59
C SER A 101 21.21 3.33 4.28
N TRP A 102 21.21 4.37 3.44
CA TRP A 102 22.41 5.16 3.16
C TRP A 102 22.82 6.08 4.31
N PHE A 103 21.87 6.51 5.12
CA PHE A 103 22.13 7.36 6.29
C PHE A 103 22.42 6.56 7.57
N ASN A 104 22.30 5.23 7.52
CA ASN A 104 22.51 4.31 8.64
C ASN A 104 21.78 4.75 9.95
N PRO A 105 20.44 4.88 9.93
CA PRO A 105 19.66 5.30 11.08
C PRO A 105 19.77 4.30 12.22
N ASP A 106 19.62 4.80 13.45
CA ASP A 106 19.55 3.97 14.65
C ASP A 106 18.52 2.83 14.47
N PRO A 107 18.93 1.55 14.58
CA PRO A 107 18.03 0.40 14.47
C PRO A 107 16.85 0.42 15.44
N TYR A 108 16.96 1.16 16.55
CA TYR A 108 15.90 1.31 17.55
C TYR A 108 14.90 2.42 17.20
N HIS A 109 15.14 3.19 16.14
CA HIS A 109 14.24 4.25 15.73
C HIS A 109 12.87 3.68 15.30
N PRO A 110 11.75 4.16 15.89
CA PRO A 110 10.44 3.56 15.69
C PRO A 110 10.01 3.55 14.22
N ALA A 111 10.36 4.56 13.43
CA ALA A 111 10.02 4.62 12.00
C ALA A 111 10.76 3.56 11.19
N ALA A 112 12.04 3.36 11.47
CA ALA A 112 12.87 2.38 10.77
C ALA A 112 12.31 0.97 11.01
N ARG A 113 11.98 0.63 12.26
CA ARG A 113 11.41 -0.69 12.62
C ARG A 113 10.10 -0.99 11.89
N VAL A 114 9.16 -0.03 11.85
CA VAL A 114 7.87 -0.22 11.16
C VAL A 114 8.09 -0.37 9.67
N LEU A 115 8.96 0.44 9.10
CA LEU A 115 9.26 0.40 7.67
C LEU A 115 9.85 -0.94 7.26
N THR A 116 10.86 -1.42 8.00
CA THR A 116 11.47 -2.74 7.77
C THR A 116 10.45 -3.87 7.88
N GLN A 117 9.52 -3.82 8.85
CA GLN A 117 8.44 -4.82 8.95
C GLN A 117 7.49 -4.77 7.76
N LEU A 118 7.13 -3.57 7.30
CA LEU A 118 6.21 -3.36 6.20
C LEU A 118 6.78 -3.85 4.88
N THR A 119 8.05 -3.57 4.59
CA THR A 119 8.71 -3.87 3.31
C THR A 119 9.38 -5.25 3.26
N ALA A 120 9.66 -5.88 4.41
CA ALA A 120 10.30 -7.20 4.48
C ALA A 120 9.66 -8.28 3.60
N PRO A 121 8.33 -8.37 3.43
CA PRO A 121 7.72 -9.34 2.52
C PRO A 121 8.19 -9.24 1.07
N LEU A 122 8.54 -8.03 0.60
CA LEU A 122 9.05 -7.80 -0.76
C LEU A 122 10.58 -7.85 -0.81
N LEU A 123 11.25 -7.30 0.19
CA LEU A 123 12.72 -7.23 0.20
C LEU A 123 13.38 -8.58 0.51
N ARG A 124 12.83 -9.42 1.40
CA ARG A 124 13.44 -10.71 1.74
C ARG A 124 13.56 -11.66 0.54
N PRO A 125 12.53 -11.83 -0.31
CA PRO A 125 12.68 -12.58 -1.54
C PRO A 125 13.71 -11.96 -2.49
N ALA A 126 13.72 -10.62 -2.63
CA ALA A 126 14.68 -9.92 -3.50
C ALA A 126 16.13 -10.11 -3.03
N GLN A 127 16.39 -10.05 -1.73
CA GLN A 127 17.71 -10.31 -1.12
C GLN A 127 18.22 -11.73 -1.35
N ARG A 128 17.32 -12.70 -1.59
CA ARG A 128 17.72 -14.06 -1.97
C ARG A 128 18.11 -14.17 -3.44
N LEU A 129 17.56 -13.32 -4.30
CA LEU A 129 17.87 -13.29 -5.74
C LEU A 129 19.12 -12.46 -6.03
N LEU A 130 19.28 -11.32 -5.35
CA LEU A 130 20.43 -10.42 -5.46
C LEU A 130 21.02 -10.17 -4.07
N PRO A 131 21.92 -11.06 -3.59
CA PRO A 131 22.57 -10.87 -2.30
C PRO A 131 23.42 -9.59 -2.30
N PRO A 132 23.66 -8.98 -1.13
CA PRO A 132 24.43 -7.73 -1.02
C PRO A 132 25.82 -7.88 -1.61
N ILE A 133 26.22 -6.93 -2.47
CA ILE A 133 27.54 -6.88 -3.07
C ILE A 133 28.34 -5.79 -2.35
N SER A 134 29.50 -6.15 -1.81
CA SER A 134 30.38 -5.20 -1.10
C SER A 134 29.71 -4.44 0.06
N GLY A 135 28.78 -5.10 0.77
CA GLY A 135 28.07 -4.50 1.92
C GLY A 135 26.92 -3.56 1.56
N VAL A 136 26.65 -3.33 0.27
CA VAL A 136 25.52 -2.52 -0.20
C VAL A 136 24.37 -3.43 -0.62
N ASP A 137 23.18 -3.20 -0.06
CA ASP A 137 21.97 -3.93 -0.44
C ASP A 137 21.33 -3.32 -1.69
N LEU A 138 21.41 -4.02 -2.82
CA LEU A 138 20.80 -3.63 -4.09
C LEU A 138 19.35 -4.15 -4.25
N SER A 139 18.88 -4.97 -3.32
CA SER A 139 17.52 -5.53 -3.34
C SER A 139 16.40 -4.47 -3.42
N PRO A 140 16.52 -3.29 -2.76
CA PRO A 140 15.53 -2.24 -2.92
C PRO A 140 15.38 -1.77 -4.37
N MET A 141 16.48 -1.69 -5.14
CA MET A 141 16.40 -1.31 -6.55
C MET A 141 15.63 -2.33 -7.37
N LEU A 142 15.90 -3.62 -7.18
CA LEU A 142 15.16 -4.70 -7.84
C LEU A 142 13.66 -4.60 -7.57
N VAL A 143 13.28 -4.42 -6.30
CA VAL A 143 11.87 -4.32 -5.90
C VAL A 143 11.23 -3.06 -6.48
N VAL A 144 11.90 -1.91 -6.44
CA VAL A 144 11.38 -0.66 -7.04
C VAL A 144 11.15 -0.83 -8.53
N ILE A 145 12.11 -1.38 -9.27
CA ILE A 145 11.98 -1.62 -10.71
C ILE A 145 10.78 -2.54 -10.99
N ALA A 146 10.65 -3.65 -10.25
CA ALA A 146 9.53 -4.57 -10.41
C ALA A 146 8.18 -3.91 -10.11
N LEU A 147 8.08 -3.13 -9.04
CA LEU A 147 6.86 -2.41 -8.67
C LEU A 147 6.48 -1.33 -9.68
N ILE A 148 7.46 -0.58 -10.22
CA ILE A 148 7.24 0.41 -11.28
C ILE A 148 6.73 -0.31 -12.53
N PHE A 149 7.38 -1.38 -12.95
CA PHE A 149 6.97 -2.15 -14.12
C PHE A 149 5.52 -2.66 -13.99
N ILE A 150 5.16 -3.25 -12.84
CA ILE A 150 3.79 -3.69 -12.57
C ILE A 150 2.82 -2.51 -12.57
N SER A 151 3.21 -1.36 -11.99
CA SER A 151 2.40 -0.15 -11.96
C SER A 151 2.12 0.40 -13.36
N LEU A 152 3.13 0.38 -14.25
CA LEU A 152 2.97 0.79 -15.65
C LEU A 152 2.01 -0.14 -16.39
N LEU A 153 2.20 -1.46 -16.29
CA LEU A 153 1.29 -2.43 -16.88
C LEU A 153 -0.15 -2.26 -16.39
N LEU A 154 -0.34 -1.98 -15.10
CA LEU A 154 -1.65 -1.74 -14.51
C LEU A 154 -2.29 -0.46 -15.06
N GLN A 155 -1.51 0.60 -15.26
CA GLN A 155 -1.98 1.88 -15.81
C GLN A 155 -2.32 1.76 -17.29
N ASP A 156 -1.51 1.06 -18.08
CA ASP A 156 -1.80 0.81 -19.49
C ASP A 156 -3.09 -0.01 -19.63
N PHE A 157 -3.24 -1.06 -18.82
CA PHE A 157 -4.48 -1.84 -18.78
C PHE A 157 -5.70 -0.99 -18.37
N LEU A 158 -5.53 -0.09 -17.40
CA LEU A 158 -6.54 0.88 -17.00
C LEU A 158 -6.91 1.85 -18.13
N GLY A 159 -5.92 2.36 -18.87
CA GLY A 159 -6.12 3.28 -20.01
C GLY A 159 -6.98 2.64 -21.10
N LEU A 160 -6.63 1.39 -21.47
CA LEU A 160 -7.40 0.60 -22.44
C LEU A 160 -8.87 0.45 -22.05
N TRP A 161 -9.16 0.22 -20.76
CA TRP A 161 -10.54 0.11 -20.26
C TRP A 161 -11.24 1.45 -20.05
N ALA A 162 -10.49 2.50 -19.75
CA ALA A 162 -11.02 3.85 -19.55
C ALA A 162 -11.20 4.63 -20.86
N GLY A 163 -10.83 4.05 -22.01
CA GLY A 163 -10.91 4.70 -23.32
C GLY A 163 -9.96 5.89 -23.47
N ARG A 164 -8.83 5.88 -22.75
CA ARG A 164 -7.77 6.89 -22.82
C ARG A 164 -6.52 6.35 -23.49
#